data_AF-A0A1C6FR26-F1
#
_entry.id   AF-A0A1C6FR26-F1
#
_cell.length_a   1.000
_cell.length_b   1.000
_cell.length_c   1.000
_cell.angle_alpha   90.00
_cell.angle_beta   90.00
_cell.angle_gamma   90.00
#
_symmetry.space_group_name_H-M   'P 1'
#
loop_
_entity.id
_entity.type
_entity.pdbx_description
1 polymer ?
#
loop_
_entity_poly.entity_id
_entity_poly.type
_entity_poly.pdbx_seq_one_letter_code
_entity_poly.pdbx_strand_id
1 'polypeptide(L)'
;MKGSMTAAAVHKQYEDGISAFRRQIGDAALRQRFAAEADAFFRACALGVWGRDGNALTPRHVEYYNAVYTKGNPVPSILFWELSSAVADYPGFQAPGFFARMRASDKVSGGKLSRRFVDLMTLMLLLFAAVDDIVSEEEAGFVNHCADTLLTLCDRDGLKGDKAPLDVNDFITRRPDAPKPDTPAPAAQGEGAPQAAAQPKEEAEPAPSLEELLAELDSLCGLEKVKKDVKSLINLVKVRKMRQEHGLPVPPMSLHLVFMGNPGTGKTTVARLLAKIYHAIGVLSKGQLVEVDRSGLVAGFVGQTAIKTNEVIQKALGGVLFIDEAYALANQDSPNDFGKEAIEALLKGMEDHRADLIVIVAGYTELMSNFINANPGLESRFNKYFYFEDYNGDELMEIFRSMCKKNGYTLDEETEKFAAEGFKQLYEERDENFGNARDVRNVFERAVARQADRVAALENPSKEDLMAITVSDLKEDDEPEETPGQAIAQDAAPLPTEDGGAEDRTPTQE
;
A
#
# COMPACT_ATOMS: atom_id res chain seq x y z
N MET A 1 0.93 -5.33 -15.36
CA MET A 1 0.79 -4.35 -14.26
C MET A 1 0.27 -5.12 -13.05
N LYS A 2 1.06 -5.29 -11.98
CA LYS A 2 0.68 -6.09 -10.80
C LYS A 2 0.49 -5.15 -9.60
N GLY A 3 -0.77 -4.94 -9.23
CA GLY A 3 -1.19 -4.15 -8.08
C GLY A 3 -2.59 -3.58 -8.30
N SER A 4 -3.51 -3.86 -7.37
CA SER A 4 -4.85 -3.29 -7.32
C SER A 4 -4.81 -1.76 -7.34
N MET A 5 -5.55 -1.11 -8.24
CA MET A 5 -5.63 0.37 -8.26
C MET A 5 -6.31 0.87 -6.99
N THR A 6 -5.63 1.76 -6.26
CA THR A 6 -6.16 2.40 -5.04
C THR A 6 -7.29 3.38 -5.38
N ALA A 7 -8.19 3.64 -4.44
CA ALA A 7 -9.28 4.62 -4.63
C ALA A 7 -8.77 6.01 -5.04
N ALA A 8 -7.61 6.44 -4.51
CA ALA A 8 -6.97 7.69 -4.90
C ALA A 8 -6.47 7.68 -6.35
N ALA A 9 -5.96 6.53 -6.83
CA ALA A 9 -5.55 6.36 -8.21
C ALA A 9 -6.75 6.34 -9.16
N VAL A 10 -7.86 5.72 -8.77
CA VAL A 10 -9.13 5.74 -9.51
C VAL A 10 -9.69 7.15 -9.60
N HIS A 11 -9.76 7.88 -8.48
CA HIS A 11 -10.20 9.27 -8.45
C HIS A 11 -9.36 10.13 -9.39
N LYS A 12 -8.03 9.99 -9.33
CA LYS A 12 -7.13 10.74 -10.22
C LYS A 12 -7.39 10.43 -11.70
N GLN A 13 -7.47 9.15 -12.08
CA GLN A 13 -7.73 8.75 -13.48
C GLN A 13 -9.10 9.22 -13.97
N TYR A 14 -10.13 9.12 -13.12
CA TYR A 14 -11.46 9.64 -13.40
C TYR A 14 -11.43 11.16 -13.60
N GLU A 15 -10.90 11.91 -12.63
CA GLU A 15 -10.83 13.38 -12.69
C GLU A 15 -10.04 13.87 -13.91
N ASP A 16 -8.90 13.24 -14.21
CA ASP A 16 -8.07 13.56 -15.38
C ASP A 16 -8.83 13.30 -16.70
N GLY A 17 -9.51 12.16 -16.80
CA GLY A 17 -10.30 11.79 -17.98
C GLY A 17 -11.47 12.74 -18.23
N ILE A 18 -12.28 13.02 -17.20
CA ILE A 18 -13.42 13.95 -17.31
C ILE A 18 -12.93 15.37 -17.59
N SER A 19 -11.87 15.82 -16.92
CA SER A 19 -11.29 17.16 -17.13
C SER A 19 -10.71 17.33 -18.53
N ALA A 20 -10.01 16.32 -19.04
CA ALA A 20 -9.46 16.33 -20.40
C ALA A 20 -10.57 16.38 -21.45
N PHE A 21 -11.63 15.59 -21.29
CA PHE A 21 -12.76 15.62 -22.21
C PHE A 21 -13.53 16.94 -22.15
N ARG A 22 -13.75 17.49 -20.94
CA ARG A 22 -14.41 18.79 -20.75
C ARG A 22 -13.71 19.92 -21.52
N ARG A 23 -12.38 19.89 -21.63
CA ARG A 23 -11.61 20.87 -22.42
C ARG A 23 -11.86 20.77 -23.93
N GLN A 24 -12.27 19.61 -24.44
CA GLN A 24 -12.59 19.42 -25.85
C GLN A 24 -13.97 19.97 -26.24
N ILE A 25 -14.86 20.17 -25.27
CA ILE A 25 -16.18 20.75 -25.53
C ILE A 25 -16.02 22.24 -25.82
N GLY A 26 -16.21 22.66 -27.08
CA GLY A 26 -16.11 24.06 -27.49
C GLY A 26 -17.27 24.93 -26.98
N ASP A 27 -18.49 24.40 -26.99
CA ASP A 27 -19.71 25.07 -26.53
C ASP A 27 -19.73 25.23 -25.00
N ALA A 28 -19.79 26.48 -24.52
CA ALA A 28 -19.74 26.80 -23.10
C ALA A 28 -20.97 26.28 -22.32
N ALA A 29 -22.17 26.33 -22.89
CA ALA A 29 -23.40 25.86 -22.25
C ALA A 29 -23.41 24.33 -22.15
N LEU A 30 -22.92 23.65 -23.19
CA LEU A 30 -22.72 22.20 -23.17
C LEU A 30 -21.65 21.79 -22.16
N ARG A 31 -20.54 22.53 -22.08
CA ARG A 31 -19.45 22.29 -21.14
C ARG A 31 -19.92 22.41 -19.68
N GLN A 32 -20.73 23.42 -19.37
CA GLN A 32 -21.28 23.61 -18.03
C GLN A 32 -22.24 22.48 -17.64
N ARG A 33 -23.14 22.07 -18.55
CA ARG A 33 -24.05 20.94 -18.30
C ARG A 33 -23.30 19.63 -18.10
N PHE A 34 -22.32 19.35 -18.95
CA PHE A 34 -21.47 18.18 -18.80
C PHE A 34 -20.81 18.16 -17.42
N ALA A 35 -20.23 19.29 -16.98
CA ALA A 35 -19.60 19.38 -15.66
C ALA A 35 -20.58 19.11 -14.50
N ALA A 36 -21.84 19.52 -14.62
CA ALA A 36 -22.84 19.34 -13.58
C ALA A 36 -23.43 17.91 -13.54
N GLU A 37 -23.52 17.24 -14.69
CA GLU A 37 -24.25 15.96 -14.83
C GLU A 37 -23.33 14.73 -14.92
N ALA A 38 -22.06 14.89 -15.33
CA ALA A 38 -21.16 13.76 -15.61
C ALA A 38 -20.94 12.85 -14.40
N ASP A 39 -20.65 13.40 -13.22
CA ASP A 39 -20.33 12.60 -12.03
C ASP A 39 -21.51 11.74 -11.57
N ALA A 40 -22.72 12.30 -11.60
CA ALA A 40 -23.93 11.54 -11.30
C ALA A 40 -24.18 10.44 -12.34
N PHE A 41 -23.96 10.74 -13.62
CA PHE A 41 -24.09 9.77 -14.71
C PHE A 41 -23.10 8.61 -14.59
N PHE A 42 -21.81 8.88 -14.35
CA PHE A 42 -20.80 7.85 -14.24
C PHE A 42 -20.96 6.99 -12.99
N ARG A 43 -21.41 7.58 -11.87
CA ARG A 43 -21.80 6.80 -10.68
C ARG A 43 -22.96 5.86 -10.97
N ALA A 44 -23.99 6.32 -11.69
CA ALA A 44 -25.08 5.45 -12.10
C ALA A 44 -24.60 4.31 -13.02
N CYS A 45 -23.67 4.59 -13.95
CA CYS A 45 -23.11 3.54 -14.80
C CYS A 45 -22.29 2.51 -14.00
N ALA A 46 -21.53 2.94 -12.99
CA ALA A 46 -20.80 2.04 -12.11
C ALA A 46 -21.72 1.03 -11.41
N LEU A 47 -22.90 1.47 -10.96
CA LEU A 47 -23.93 0.56 -10.40
C LEU A 47 -24.35 -0.51 -11.42
N GLY A 48 -24.51 -0.11 -12.68
CA GLY A 48 -24.89 -1.00 -13.76
C GLY A 48 -23.83 -2.03 -14.14
N VAL A 49 -22.55 -1.66 -14.00
CA VAL A 49 -21.40 -2.58 -14.19
C VAL A 49 -21.39 -3.61 -13.07
N TRP A 50 -21.35 -3.15 -11.81
CA TRP A 50 -21.21 -4.02 -10.65
C TRP A 50 -22.43 -4.90 -10.36
N GLY A 51 -23.59 -4.55 -10.90
CA GLY A 51 -24.81 -5.36 -10.80
C GLY A 51 -24.87 -6.57 -11.73
N ARG A 52 -23.88 -6.77 -12.61
CA ARG A 52 -23.88 -7.87 -13.59
C ARG A 52 -23.41 -9.18 -12.98
N ASP A 53 -22.26 -9.14 -12.32
CA ASP A 53 -21.49 -10.33 -11.96
C ASP A 53 -22.11 -11.28 -10.93
N GLY A 54 -23.24 -10.94 -10.31
CA GLY A 54 -23.82 -11.72 -9.21
C GLY A 54 -22.89 -11.89 -7.99
N ASN A 55 -21.67 -11.37 -8.06
CA ASN A 55 -20.67 -11.36 -7.00
C ASN A 55 -21.12 -10.40 -5.90
N ALA A 56 -20.82 -10.76 -4.66
CA ALA A 56 -21.06 -9.88 -3.53
C ALA A 56 -20.19 -8.62 -3.69
N LEU A 57 -20.82 -7.44 -3.66
CA LEU A 57 -20.09 -6.17 -3.59
C LEU A 57 -19.09 -6.23 -2.43
N THR A 58 -17.94 -5.59 -2.63
CA THR A 58 -16.88 -5.52 -1.61
C THR A 58 -16.71 -4.07 -1.15
N PRO A 59 -16.04 -3.81 -0.01
CA PRO A 59 -15.70 -2.45 0.40
C PRO A 59 -14.97 -1.64 -0.69
N ARG A 60 -14.21 -2.30 -1.57
CA ARG A 60 -13.52 -1.66 -2.71
C ARG A 60 -14.49 -1.02 -3.70
N HIS A 61 -15.69 -1.57 -3.87
CA HIS A 61 -16.75 -0.96 -4.69
C HIS A 61 -17.26 0.35 -4.09
N VAL A 62 -17.37 0.41 -2.76
CA VAL A 62 -17.73 1.64 -2.03
C VAL A 62 -16.65 2.70 -2.19
N GLU A 63 -15.39 2.30 -2.07
CA GLU A 63 -14.25 3.19 -2.28
C GLU A 63 -14.20 3.72 -3.73
N TYR A 64 -14.44 2.87 -4.72
CA TYR A 64 -14.47 3.27 -6.14
C TYR A 64 -15.64 4.21 -6.41
N TYR A 65 -16.84 3.91 -5.89
CA TYR A 65 -18.00 4.80 -6.04
C TYR A 65 -17.74 6.18 -5.43
N ASN A 66 -17.13 6.20 -4.24
CA ASN A 66 -16.80 7.44 -3.56
C ASN A 66 -15.63 8.21 -4.22
N ALA A 67 -14.84 7.53 -5.05
CA ALA A 67 -13.79 8.12 -5.88
C ALA A 67 -14.32 8.75 -7.20
N VAL A 68 -15.60 8.61 -7.54
CA VAL A 68 -16.19 9.19 -8.76
C VAL A 68 -16.74 10.59 -8.49
N TYR A 69 -15.85 11.58 -8.52
CA TYR A 69 -16.22 13.01 -8.53
C TYR A 69 -15.13 13.87 -9.19
N THR A 70 -15.51 15.08 -9.61
CA THR A 70 -14.59 16.11 -10.09
C THR A 70 -14.56 17.30 -9.14
N LYS A 71 -13.42 17.99 -9.06
CA LYS A 71 -13.27 19.17 -8.19
C LYS A 71 -14.34 20.23 -8.48
N GLY A 72 -15.06 20.60 -7.42
CA GLY A 72 -16.16 21.58 -7.47
C GLY A 72 -17.56 20.95 -7.46
N ASN A 73 -17.66 19.63 -7.64
CA ASN A 73 -18.89 18.87 -7.46
C ASN A 73 -18.95 18.22 -6.06
N PRO A 74 -20.14 17.88 -5.54
CA PRO A 74 -20.28 17.18 -4.27
C PRO A 74 -19.55 15.84 -4.28
N VAL A 75 -18.75 15.61 -3.23
CA VAL A 75 -18.08 14.32 -3.01
C VAL A 75 -19.15 13.30 -2.58
N PRO A 76 -19.30 12.18 -3.29
CA PRO A 76 -20.19 11.09 -2.89
C PRO A 76 -19.71 10.43 -1.58
N SER A 77 -20.66 10.05 -0.73
CA SER A 77 -20.40 9.35 0.53
C SER A 77 -21.39 8.20 0.73
N ILE A 78 -21.41 7.26 -0.22
CA ILE A 78 -22.28 6.09 -0.13
C ILE A 78 -21.74 5.11 0.90
N LEU A 79 -22.64 4.50 1.67
CA LEU A 79 -22.33 3.39 2.58
C LEU A 79 -22.53 2.05 1.87
N PHE A 80 -21.92 0.98 2.39
CA PHE A 80 -21.96 -0.34 1.74
C PHE A 80 -23.37 -0.87 1.47
N TRP A 81 -24.29 -0.73 2.43
CA TRP A 81 -25.68 -1.17 2.24
C TRP A 81 -26.44 -0.27 1.26
N GLU A 82 -26.16 1.03 1.22
CA GLU A 82 -26.78 1.96 0.27
C GLU A 82 -26.32 1.66 -1.16
N LEU A 83 -25.04 1.32 -1.33
CA LEU A 83 -24.51 0.88 -2.61
C LEU A 83 -25.14 -0.44 -3.06
N SER A 84 -25.29 -1.39 -2.13
CA SER A 84 -25.94 -2.67 -2.41
C SER A 84 -27.39 -2.49 -2.87
N SER A 85 -28.16 -1.64 -2.18
CA SER A 85 -29.51 -1.30 -2.60
C SER A 85 -29.54 -0.58 -3.95
N ALA A 86 -28.64 0.38 -4.16
CA ALA A 86 -28.57 1.15 -5.41
C ALA A 86 -28.21 0.29 -6.63
N VAL A 87 -27.37 -0.74 -6.45
CA VAL A 87 -27.07 -1.74 -7.49
C VAL A 87 -28.30 -2.61 -7.77
N ALA A 88 -28.99 -3.08 -6.73
CA ALA A 88 -30.20 -3.88 -6.89
C ALA A 88 -31.35 -3.11 -7.58
N ASP A 89 -31.47 -1.81 -7.29
CA ASP A 89 -32.50 -0.92 -7.83
C ASP A 89 -32.07 -0.23 -9.15
N TYR A 90 -30.98 -0.66 -9.78
CA TYR A 90 -30.45 0.00 -10.97
C TYR A 90 -31.47 -0.03 -12.14
N PRO A 91 -31.93 1.13 -12.65
CA PRO A 91 -33.03 1.20 -13.61
C PRO A 91 -32.64 0.83 -15.05
N GLY A 92 -31.40 0.42 -15.27
CA GLY A 92 -30.82 0.19 -16.60
C GLY A 92 -30.16 1.44 -17.19
N PHE A 93 -29.35 1.21 -18.23
CA PHE A 93 -28.60 2.28 -18.89
C PHE A 93 -29.52 3.24 -19.64
N GLN A 94 -29.30 4.54 -19.45
CA GLN A 94 -30.00 5.61 -20.17
C GLN A 94 -28.99 6.63 -20.69
N ALA A 95 -29.15 7.01 -21.96
CA ALA A 95 -28.29 8.02 -22.56
C ALA A 95 -28.47 9.39 -21.85
N PRO A 96 -27.39 10.07 -21.43
CA PRO A 96 -27.52 11.29 -20.64
C PRO A 96 -27.99 12.47 -21.49
N GLY A 97 -28.67 13.43 -20.86
CA GLY A 97 -29.26 14.58 -21.56
C GLY A 97 -28.22 15.45 -22.31
N PHE A 98 -27.02 15.59 -21.75
CA PHE A 98 -25.92 16.29 -22.43
C PHE A 98 -25.44 15.57 -23.71
N PHE A 99 -25.60 14.25 -23.83
CA PHE A 99 -25.18 13.51 -25.03
C PHE A 99 -26.05 13.85 -26.24
N ALA A 100 -27.36 14.05 -26.05
CA ALA A 100 -28.23 14.52 -27.13
C ALA A 100 -27.78 15.89 -27.68
N ARG A 101 -27.27 16.77 -26.81
CA ARG A 101 -26.73 18.07 -27.20
C ARG A 101 -25.38 17.96 -27.91
N MET A 102 -24.51 17.04 -27.50
CA MET A 102 -23.26 16.73 -28.22
C MET A 102 -23.56 16.32 -29.66
N ARG A 103 -24.51 15.40 -29.86
CA ARG A 103 -24.93 14.98 -31.22
C ARG A 103 -25.52 16.14 -32.03
N ALA A 104 -26.34 16.99 -31.41
CA ALA A 104 -26.88 18.18 -32.09
C ALA A 104 -25.77 19.16 -32.50
N SER A 105 -24.77 19.36 -31.65
CA SER A 105 -23.60 20.19 -31.94
C SER A 105 -22.74 19.61 -33.07
N ASP A 106 -22.50 18.29 -33.07
CA ASP A 106 -21.76 17.61 -34.14
C ASP A 106 -22.47 17.71 -35.50
N LYS A 107 -23.80 17.62 -35.53
CA LYS A 107 -24.58 17.82 -36.77
C LYS A 107 -24.38 19.19 -37.41
N VAL A 108 -24.23 20.23 -36.59
CA VAL A 108 -24.07 21.61 -37.07
C VAL A 108 -22.61 21.90 -37.42
N SER A 109 -21.67 21.42 -36.62
CA SER A 109 -20.24 21.74 -36.73
C SER A 109 -19.43 20.76 -37.59
N GLY A 110 -20.00 19.58 -37.93
CA GLY A 110 -19.23 18.46 -38.48
C GLY A 110 -18.26 17.83 -37.46
N GLY A 111 -18.44 18.14 -36.17
CA GLY A 111 -17.62 17.63 -35.07
C GLY A 111 -17.79 16.14 -34.81
N LYS A 112 -16.98 15.63 -33.88
CA LYS A 112 -16.96 14.21 -33.45
C LYS A 112 -17.01 14.07 -31.93
N LEU A 113 -17.56 15.07 -31.25
CA LEU A 113 -17.59 15.14 -29.80
C LEU A 113 -18.39 13.98 -29.19
N SER A 114 -19.53 13.63 -29.81
CA SER A 114 -20.39 12.53 -29.39
C SER A 114 -19.68 11.17 -29.48
N ARG A 115 -18.94 10.89 -30.56
CA ARG A 115 -18.17 9.64 -30.68
C ARG A 115 -17.03 9.57 -29.67
N ARG A 116 -16.28 10.68 -29.49
CA ARG A 116 -15.23 10.76 -28.46
C ARG A 116 -15.77 10.58 -27.03
N PHE A 117 -17.02 11.01 -26.78
CA PHE A 117 -17.68 10.74 -25.51
C PHE A 117 -17.94 9.25 -25.31
N VAL A 118 -18.32 8.52 -26.36
CA VAL A 118 -18.46 7.06 -26.27
C VAL A 118 -17.13 6.43 -25.87
N ASP A 119 -16.02 6.84 -26.48
CA ASP A 119 -14.69 6.32 -26.13
C ASP A 119 -14.33 6.60 -24.66
N LEU A 120 -14.55 7.84 -24.19
CA LEU A 120 -14.36 8.20 -22.78
C LEU A 120 -15.21 7.33 -21.87
N MET A 121 -16.49 7.16 -22.21
CA MET A 121 -17.42 6.39 -21.39
C MET A 121 -17.00 4.93 -21.30
N THR A 122 -16.63 4.31 -22.42
CA THR A 122 -16.08 2.96 -22.45
C THR A 122 -14.86 2.81 -21.54
N LEU A 123 -13.92 3.76 -21.58
CA LEU A 123 -12.73 3.72 -20.72
C LEU A 123 -13.07 3.86 -19.23
N MET A 124 -14.02 4.74 -18.87
CA MET A 124 -14.43 4.91 -17.47
C MET A 124 -15.16 3.67 -16.94
N LEU A 125 -16.02 3.05 -17.76
CA LEU A 125 -16.71 1.83 -17.35
C LEU A 125 -15.76 0.64 -17.21
N LEU A 126 -14.74 0.53 -18.08
CA LEU A 126 -13.67 -0.46 -17.93
C LEU A 126 -12.84 -0.23 -16.66
N LEU A 127 -12.56 1.03 -16.30
CA LEU A 127 -11.92 1.37 -15.03
C LEU A 127 -12.76 0.92 -13.83
N PHE A 128 -14.08 1.03 -13.91
CA PHE A 128 -14.98 0.59 -12.85
C PHE A 128 -15.15 -0.93 -12.80
N ALA A 129 -15.13 -1.62 -13.94
CA ALA A 129 -15.18 -3.09 -14.02
C ALA A 129 -13.94 -3.71 -13.36
N ALA A 130 -12.76 -3.12 -13.55
CA ALA A 130 -11.51 -3.58 -12.95
C ALA A 130 -11.40 -3.38 -11.42
N VAL A 131 -12.52 -3.17 -10.71
CA VAL A 131 -12.60 -2.93 -9.27
C VAL A 131 -12.12 -4.11 -8.43
N ASP A 132 -12.10 -5.34 -8.95
CA ASP A 132 -11.56 -6.51 -8.27
C ASP A 132 -10.35 -7.11 -9.02
N ASP A 133 -9.72 -6.32 -9.89
CA ASP A 133 -8.63 -6.69 -10.79
C ASP A 133 -8.99 -7.75 -11.85
N ILE A 134 -10.29 -8.00 -12.02
CA ILE A 134 -10.88 -8.89 -13.02
C ILE A 134 -11.90 -8.05 -13.80
N VAL A 135 -12.03 -8.29 -15.11
CA VAL A 135 -13.13 -7.74 -15.91
C VAL A 135 -13.85 -8.95 -16.47
N SER A 136 -15.07 -9.18 -16.02
CA SER A 136 -15.84 -10.36 -16.42
C SER A 136 -16.40 -10.22 -17.84
N GLU A 137 -16.83 -11.34 -18.44
CA GLU A 137 -17.57 -11.32 -19.71
C GLU A 137 -18.91 -10.57 -19.57
N GLU A 138 -19.55 -10.61 -18.39
CA GLU A 138 -20.84 -9.97 -18.15
C GLU A 138 -20.69 -8.45 -17.98
N GLU A 139 -19.66 -7.99 -17.27
CA GLU A 139 -19.28 -6.58 -17.15
C GLU A 139 -18.89 -6.01 -18.51
N ALA A 140 -17.99 -6.69 -19.24
CA ALA A 140 -17.60 -6.30 -20.59
C ALA A 140 -18.81 -6.26 -21.54
N GLY A 141 -19.72 -7.24 -21.44
CA GLY A 141 -20.97 -7.25 -22.17
C GLY A 141 -21.85 -6.03 -21.87
N PHE A 142 -21.92 -5.60 -20.61
CA PHE A 142 -22.64 -4.38 -20.23
C PHE A 142 -21.97 -3.10 -20.76
N VAL A 143 -20.64 -3.00 -20.72
CA VAL A 143 -19.90 -1.87 -21.30
C VAL A 143 -20.17 -1.77 -22.81
N ASN A 144 -20.12 -2.91 -23.52
CA ASN A 144 -20.48 -3.00 -24.94
C ASN A 144 -21.91 -2.52 -25.19
N HIS A 145 -22.88 -3.00 -24.40
CA HIS A 145 -24.27 -2.59 -24.52
C HIS A 145 -24.46 -1.07 -24.35
N CYS A 146 -23.77 -0.45 -23.38
CA CYS A 146 -23.79 1.00 -23.17
C CYS A 146 -23.20 1.74 -24.39
N ALA A 147 -22.06 1.27 -24.90
CA ALA A 147 -21.39 1.87 -26.05
C ALA A 147 -22.26 1.77 -27.31
N ASP A 148 -22.77 0.59 -27.63
CA ASP A 148 -23.64 0.32 -28.79
C ASP A 148 -24.91 1.16 -28.76
N THR A 149 -25.50 1.35 -27.58
CA THR A 149 -26.66 2.21 -27.40
C THR A 149 -26.36 3.65 -27.82
N LEU A 150 -25.20 4.20 -27.44
CA LEU A 150 -24.79 5.55 -27.82
C LEU A 150 -24.36 5.64 -29.29
N LEU A 151 -23.65 4.63 -29.81
CA LEU A 151 -23.21 4.58 -31.22
C LEU A 151 -24.42 4.50 -32.16
N THR A 152 -25.43 3.70 -31.83
CA THR A 152 -26.70 3.60 -32.58
C THR A 152 -27.40 4.97 -32.67
N LEU A 153 -27.37 5.75 -31.59
CA LEU A 153 -27.91 7.12 -31.58
C LEU A 153 -27.11 8.08 -32.47
N CYS A 154 -25.80 7.88 -32.61
CA CYS A 154 -24.95 8.63 -33.53
C CYS A 154 -25.19 8.20 -34.99
N ASP A 155 -25.32 6.90 -35.26
CA ASP A 155 -25.57 6.35 -36.60
C ASP A 155 -26.92 6.79 -37.14
N ARG A 156 -27.97 6.78 -36.31
CA ARG A 156 -29.30 7.34 -36.68
C ARG A 156 -29.23 8.80 -37.07
N ASP A 157 -28.26 9.53 -36.52
CA ASP A 157 -28.03 10.95 -36.76
C ASP A 157 -27.06 11.22 -37.92
N GLY A 158 -26.56 10.17 -38.59
CA GLY A 158 -25.60 10.26 -39.70
C GLY A 158 -24.17 10.60 -39.27
N LEU A 159 -23.86 10.55 -37.98
CA LEU A 159 -22.57 10.94 -37.40
C LEU A 159 -21.56 9.78 -37.48
N LYS A 160 -20.92 9.59 -38.64
CA LYS A 160 -19.95 8.50 -38.89
C LYS A 160 -18.63 8.71 -38.14
N GLY A 161 -18.03 7.62 -37.66
CA GLY A 161 -16.67 7.60 -37.08
C GLY A 161 -15.59 7.28 -38.12
N ASP A 162 -14.33 7.68 -37.85
CA ASP A 162 -13.17 7.37 -38.70
C ASP A 162 -12.41 6.11 -38.25
N LYS A 163 -12.58 5.71 -36.98
CA LYS A 163 -11.88 4.59 -36.34
C LYS A 163 -12.89 3.55 -35.87
N ALA A 164 -12.47 2.29 -35.86
CA ALA A 164 -13.22 1.25 -35.18
C ALA A 164 -13.34 1.60 -33.68
N PRO A 165 -14.50 1.33 -33.05
CA PRO A 165 -14.66 1.53 -31.61
C PRO A 165 -13.65 0.65 -30.84
N LEU A 166 -13.33 1.07 -29.61
CA LEU A 166 -12.53 0.28 -28.67
C LEU A 166 -13.14 -1.13 -28.52
N ASP A 167 -12.35 -2.18 -28.74
CA ASP A 167 -12.79 -3.55 -28.49
C ASP A 167 -12.71 -3.85 -27.00
N VAL A 168 -13.86 -3.84 -26.34
CA VAL A 168 -13.97 -4.11 -24.90
C VAL A 168 -13.52 -5.55 -24.58
N ASN A 169 -13.60 -6.48 -25.54
CA ASN A 169 -13.21 -7.87 -25.33
C ASN A 169 -11.70 -8.06 -25.13
N ASP A 170 -10.88 -7.10 -25.56
CA ASP A 170 -9.44 -7.09 -25.30
C ASP A 170 -9.10 -6.89 -23.81
N PHE A 171 -10.07 -6.43 -23.02
CA PHE A 171 -9.89 -6.13 -21.60
C PHE A 171 -10.44 -7.22 -20.67
N ILE A 172 -11.09 -8.27 -21.22
CA ILE A 172 -11.58 -9.41 -20.44
C ILE A 172 -10.39 -10.21 -19.90
N THR A 173 -10.37 -10.43 -18.58
CA THR A 173 -9.32 -11.21 -17.93
C THR A 173 -9.53 -12.70 -18.18
N ARG A 174 -8.95 -13.22 -19.29
CA ARG A 174 -9.02 -14.66 -19.62
C ARG A 174 -8.30 -15.49 -18.56
N ARG A 175 -9.06 -16.22 -17.74
CA ARG A 175 -8.52 -17.38 -17.00
C ARG A 175 -8.10 -18.46 -18.00
N PRO A 176 -7.01 -19.21 -17.79
CA PRO A 176 -6.82 -20.48 -18.48
C PRO A 176 -8.03 -21.38 -18.18
N ASP A 177 -8.61 -21.95 -19.24
CA ASP A 177 -9.86 -22.71 -19.22
C ASP A 177 -9.87 -23.78 -18.11
N ALA A 178 -10.86 -23.68 -17.22
CA ALA A 178 -11.37 -24.86 -16.53
C ALA A 178 -12.09 -25.75 -17.57
N PRO A 179 -11.90 -27.07 -17.57
CA PRO A 179 -12.49 -27.94 -18.58
C PRO A 179 -14.03 -27.89 -18.54
N LYS A 180 -14.64 -27.69 -19.71
CA LYS A 180 -16.09 -27.58 -19.92
C LYS A 180 -16.83 -28.85 -19.47
N PRO A 181 -18.01 -28.72 -18.84
CA PRO A 181 -18.89 -29.86 -18.58
C PRO A 181 -19.77 -30.15 -19.81
N ASP A 182 -19.66 -31.35 -20.35
CA ASP A 182 -20.67 -31.93 -21.24
C ASP A 182 -21.96 -32.22 -20.44
N THR A 183 -23.11 -31.98 -21.05
CA THR A 183 -24.39 -32.60 -20.65
C THR A 183 -25.05 -33.16 -21.92
N PRO A 184 -25.90 -34.22 -21.85
CA PRO A 184 -27.15 -34.16 -21.10
C PRO A 184 -27.44 -35.36 -20.18
N ALA A 185 -28.29 -35.09 -19.20
CA ALA A 185 -28.83 -35.94 -18.14
C ALA A 185 -29.69 -37.14 -18.67
N PRO A 186 -30.19 -38.07 -17.81
CA PRO A 186 -31.30 -37.71 -16.90
C PRO A 186 -31.37 -38.44 -15.53
N ALA A 187 -32.21 -37.83 -14.70
CA ALA A 187 -33.07 -38.41 -13.66
C ALA A 187 -32.54 -38.59 -12.23
N ALA A 188 -33.22 -37.86 -11.34
CA ALA A 188 -33.14 -37.80 -9.90
C ALA A 188 -33.45 -39.11 -9.17
N GLN A 189 -32.81 -39.26 -8.00
CA GLN A 189 -33.29 -39.73 -6.68
C GLN A 189 -32.01 -39.96 -5.86
N GLY A 190 -31.74 -39.36 -4.71
CA GLY A 190 -32.56 -39.22 -3.51
C GLY A 190 -31.68 -39.69 -2.35
N GLU A 191 -31.43 -38.78 -1.39
CA GLU A 191 -31.03 -39.03 0.00
C GLU A 191 -29.65 -39.66 0.32
N GLY A 192 -28.95 -38.99 1.26
CA GLY A 192 -27.83 -39.57 2.02
C GLY A 192 -26.66 -38.60 2.15
N ALA A 193 -26.60 -37.87 3.27
CA ALA A 193 -25.37 -37.20 3.68
C ALA A 193 -24.31 -38.25 4.08
N PRO A 194 -23.04 -38.07 3.67
CA PRO A 194 -21.92 -38.60 4.43
C PRO A 194 -20.89 -37.52 4.78
N GLN A 195 -20.50 -37.59 6.06
CA GLN A 195 -19.32 -37.04 6.73
C GLN A 195 -18.21 -36.49 5.81
N ALA A 196 -17.84 -35.24 6.06
CA ALA A 196 -16.63 -34.63 5.54
C ALA A 196 -15.41 -35.45 5.98
N ALA A 197 -14.81 -36.14 5.02
CA ALA A 197 -13.50 -36.75 5.15
C ALA A 197 -12.46 -35.64 5.34
N ALA A 198 -11.68 -35.76 6.41
CA ALA A 198 -10.56 -34.89 6.72
C ALA A 198 -9.57 -34.86 5.54
N GLN A 199 -9.24 -33.65 5.08
CA GLN A 199 -8.08 -33.44 4.22
C GLN A 199 -6.81 -33.68 5.06
N PRO A 200 -5.74 -34.26 4.48
CA PRO A 200 -4.52 -34.57 5.21
C PRO A 200 -3.90 -33.31 5.80
N LYS A 201 -3.62 -33.33 7.10
CA LYS A 201 -2.73 -32.36 7.75
C LYS A 201 -1.38 -32.44 7.05
N GLU A 202 -1.01 -31.36 6.38
CA GLU A 202 0.38 -31.03 6.13
C GLU A 202 1.10 -31.07 7.49
N GLU A 203 2.01 -32.02 7.66
CA GLU A 203 2.81 -32.14 8.89
C GLU A 203 3.63 -30.85 9.02
N ALA A 204 3.15 -29.94 9.86
CA ALA A 204 3.90 -28.78 10.27
C ALA A 204 5.22 -29.25 10.88
N GLU A 205 6.33 -28.67 10.42
CA GLU A 205 7.62 -28.80 11.08
C GLU A 205 7.45 -28.60 12.60
N PRO A 206 8.13 -29.39 13.44
CA PRO A 206 7.99 -29.25 14.89
C PRO A 206 8.26 -27.81 15.29
N ALA A 207 7.32 -27.20 16.01
CA ALA A 207 7.48 -25.83 16.48
C ALA A 207 8.79 -25.72 17.27
N PRO A 208 9.61 -24.67 17.02
CA PRO A 208 10.91 -24.54 17.65
C PRO A 208 10.77 -24.54 19.17
N SER A 209 11.64 -25.29 19.83
CA SER A 209 11.67 -25.39 21.29
C SER A 209 12.04 -24.04 21.93
N LEU A 210 11.67 -23.87 23.19
CA LEU A 210 12.05 -22.66 23.95
C LEU A 210 13.58 -22.50 24.01
N GLU A 211 14.32 -23.59 24.10
CA GLU A 211 15.79 -23.57 24.16
C GLU A 211 16.39 -23.06 22.85
N GLU A 212 15.88 -23.52 21.71
CA GLU A 212 16.30 -23.04 20.38
C GLU A 212 15.98 -21.55 20.18
N LEU A 213 14.79 -21.11 20.60
CA LEU A 213 14.40 -19.70 20.50
C LEU A 213 15.25 -18.78 21.39
N LEU A 214 15.66 -19.27 22.57
CA LEU A 214 16.56 -18.53 23.46
C LEU A 214 17.98 -18.50 22.92
N ALA A 215 18.44 -19.59 22.30
CA ALA A 215 19.72 -19.61 21.59
C ALA A 215 19.72 -18.66 20.39
N GLU A 216 18.62 -18.60 19.63
CA GLU A 216 18.44 -17.65 18.53
C GLU A 216 18.49 -16.20 19.05
N LEU A 217 17.80 -15.89 20.16
CA LEU A 217 17.88 -14.59 20.81
C LEU A 217 19.31 -14.24 21.27
N ASP A 218 20.01 -15.18 21.90
CA ASP A 218 21.38 -14.98 22.38
C ASP A 218 22.38 -14.82 21.22
N SER A 219 22.09 -15.40 20.05
CA SER A 219 22.89 -15.27 18.83
C SER A 219 22.76 -13.90 18.13
N LEU A 220 21.75 -13.10 18.49
CA LEU A 220 21.64 -11.75 17.95
C LEU A 220 22.82 -10.90 18.45
N CYS A 221 23.51 -10.24 17.53
CA CYS A 221 24.59 -9.31 17.85
C CYS A 221 24.08 -8.20 18.79
N GLY A 222 24.87 -7.85 19.78
CA GLY A 222 24.56 -6.83 20.79
C GLY A 222 23.30 -7.10 21.61
N LEU A 223 22.56 -6.05 21.95
CA LEU A 223 21.24 -6.11 22.62
C LEU A 223 21.25 -6.75 24.02
N GLU A 224 22.35 -6.70 24.76
CA GLU A 224 22.49 -7.37 26.06
C GLU A 224 21.41 -7.00 27.08
N LYS A 225 21.03 -5.72 27.13
CA LYS A 225 19.93 -5.24 27.99
C LYS A 225 18.60 -5.86 27.59
N VAL A 226 18.27 -5.85 26.30
CA VAL A 226 17.05 -6.45 25.76
C VAL A 226 17.02 -7.95 26.02
N LYS A 227 18.13 -8.68 25.79
CA LYS A 227 18.24 -10.12 26.08
C LYS A 227 17.93 -10.41 27.55
N LYS A 228 18.47 -9.59 28.47
CA LYS A 228 18.20 -9.69 29.92
C LYS A 228 16.74 -9.39 30.26
N ASP A 229 16.14 -8.38 29.64
CA ASP A 229 14.74 -8.02 29.86
C ASP A 229 13.79 -9.11 29.36
N VAL A 230 14.07 -9.71 28.20
CA VAL A 230 13.33 -10.88 27.68
C VAL A 230 13.43 -12.07 28.65
N LYS A 231 14.63 -12.42 29.11
CA LYS A 231 14.84 -13.51 30.09
C LYS A 231 14.07 -13.25 31.38
N SER A 232 14.06 -12.00 31.86
CA SER A 232 13.30 -11.59 33.06
C SER A 232 11.79 -11.74 32.86
N LEU A 233 11.29 -11.41 31.68
CA LEU A 233 9.88 -11.54 31.31
C LEU A 233 9.45 -13.01 31.23
N ILE A 234 10.28 -13.89 30.67
CA ILE A 234 10.05 -15.34 30.65
C ILE A 234 9.96 -15.88 32.08
N ASN A 235 10.88 -15.48 32.96
CA ASN A 235 10.86 -15.91 34.36
C ASN A 235 9.60 -15.44 35.08
N LEU A 236 9.16 -14.21 34.83
CA LEU A 236 7.90 -13.67 35.38
C LEU A 236 6.69 -14.54 34.97
N VAL A 237 6.61 -14.89 33.69
CA VAL A 237 5.54 -15.74 33.16
C VAL A 237 5.59 -17.15 33.77
N LYS A 238 6.78 -17.75 33.86
CA LYS A 238 6.96 -19.09 34.48
C LYS A 238 6.49 -19.10 35.93
N VAL A 239 6.93 -18.14 36.74
CA VAL A 239 6.53 -18.04 38.16
C VAL A 239 5.02 -17.80 38.28
N ARG A 240 4.44 -16.99 37.39
CA ARG A 240 2.99 -16.76 37.35
C ARG A 240 2.22 -18.07 37.11
N LYS A 241 2.65 -18.88 36.14
CA LYS A 241 2.04 -20.17 35.85
C LYS A 241 2.12 -21.12 37.06
N MET A 242 3.29 -21.20 37.69
CA MET A 242 3.48 -21.99 38.92
C MET A 242 2.54 -21.53 40.05
N ARG A 243 2.36 -20.21 40.24
CA ARG A 243 1.41 -19.68 41.22
C ARG A 243 -0.03 -20.11 40.93
N GLN A 244 -0.45 -20.07 39.67
CA GLN A 244 -1.79 -20.53 39.24
C GLN A 244 -1.98 -22.02 39.51
N GLU A 245 -1.00 -22.84 39.17
CA GLU A 245 -1.01 -24.30 39.41
C GLU A 245 -1.12 -24.63 40.90
N HIS A 246 -0.59 -23.78 41.77
CA HIS A 246 -0.67 -23.91 43.23
C HIS A 246 -1.88 -23.17 43.85
N GLY A 247 -2.81 -22.65 43.02
CA GLY A 247 -4.00 -21.94 43.50
C GLY A 247 -3.70 -20.61 44.22
N LEU A 248 -2.50 -20.05 44.05
CA LEU A 248 -2.12 -18.78 44.67
C LEU A 248 -2.68 -17.60 43.87
N PRO A 249 -3.07 -16.50 44.54
CA PRO A 249 -3.47 -15.27 43.86
C PRO A 249 -2.35 -14.78 42.94
N VAL A 250 -2.71 -14.40 41.72
CA VAL A 250 -1.80 -13.80 40.75
C VAL A 250 -2.28 -12.40 40.43
N PRO A 251 -1.43 -11.37 40.61
CA PRO A 251 -1.80 -10.01 40.26
C PRO A 251 -2.05 -9.90 38.74
N PRO A 252 -3.12 -9.20 38.32
CA PRO A 252 -3.30 -8.88 36.92
C PRO A 252 -2.15 -7.97 36.47
N MET A 253 -1.42 -8.40 35.45
CA MET A 253 -0.30 -7.64 34.89
C MET A 253 -0.45 -7.57 33.39
N SER A 254 -0.19 -6.39 32.84
CA SER A 254 -0.03 -6.20 31.41
C SER A 254 1.27 -6.86 30.93
N LEU A 255 1.18 -7.53 29.79
CA LEU A 255 2.33 -8.08 29.05
C LEU A 255 2.64 -7.28 27.79
N HIS A 256 1.95 -6.15 27.59
CA HIS A 256 2.21 -5.23 26.49
C HIS A 256 3.54 -4.51 26.70
N LEU A 257 4.26 -4.25 25.60
CA LEU A 257 5.63 -3.75 25.65
C LEU A 257 5.78 -2.46 24.84
N VAL A 258 6.73 -1.63 25.25
CA VAL A 258 7.17 -0.44 24.50
C VAL A 258 8.61 -0.65 24.06
N PHE A 259 8.86 -0.62 22.76
CA PHE A 259 10.18 -0.74 22.16
C PHE A 259 10.69 0.65 21.78
N MET A 260 11.77 1.09 22.42
CA MET A 260 12.37 2.41 22.21
C MET A 260 13.76 2.26 21.63
N GLY A 261 14.05 2.96 20.54
CA GLY A 261 15.40 3.04 19.97
C GLY A 261 15.42 3.43 18.50
N ASN A 262 16.59 3.75 17.99
CA ASN A 262 16.79 4.22 16.62
C ASN A 262 16.43 3.13 15.57
N PRO A 263 16.19 3.50 14.30
CA PRO A 263 15.96 2.56 13.21
C PRO A 263 17.10 1.55 13.11
N GLY A 264 16.81 0.34 12.62
CA GLY A 264 17.85 -0.68 12.39
C GLY A 264 18.46 -1.31 13.65
N THR A 265 17.95 -1.06 14.85
CA THR A 265 18.40 -1.67 16.12
C THR A 265 17.79 -3.06 16.42
N GLY A 266 17.04 -3.65 15.48
CA GLY A 266 16.51 -5.02 15.63
C GLY A 266 15.15 -5.16 16.35
N LYS A 267 14.42 -4.06 16.59
CA LYS A 267 13.08 -4.05 17.22
C LYS A 267 12.12 -5.10 16.65
N THR A 268 11.86 -5.09 15.34
CA THR A 268 10.95 -6.04 14.68
C THR A 268 11.44 -7.49 14.76
N THR A 269 12.75 -7.71 14.66
CA THR A 269 13.36 -9.05 14.81
C THR A 269 13.10 -9.62 16.20
N VAL A 270 13.34 -8.83 17.25
CA VAL A 270 13.08 -9.24 18.64
C VAL A 270 11.58 -9.44 18.88
N ALA A 271 10.71 -8.59 18.32
CA ALA A 271 9.26 -8.77 18.43
C ALA A 271 8.79 -10.11 17.85
N ARG A 272 9.35 -10.51 16.69
CA ARG A 272 9.06 -11.80 16.06
C ARG A 272 9.51 -12.99 16.92
N LEU A 273 10.69 -12.91 17.52
CA LEU A 273 11.17 -13.93 18.45
C LEU A 273 10.32 -14.00 19.71
N LEU A 274 9.95 -12.85 20.29
CA LEU A 274 9.07 -12.80 21.45
C LEU A 274 7.71 -13.44 21.18
N ALA A 275 7.12 -13.22 20.00
CA ALA A 275 5.85 -13.86 19.63
C ALA A 275 5.96 -15.40 19.69
N LYS A 276 7.03 -15.96 19.13
CA LYS A 276 7.31 -17.41 19.18
C LYS A 276 7.58 -17.89 20.62
N ILE A 277 8.39 -17.15 21.39
CA ILE A 277 8.70 -17.48 22.78
C ILE A 277 7.42 -17.52 23.63
N TYR A 278 6.55 -16.51 23.49
CA TYR A 278 5.28 -16.44 24.22
C TYR A 278 4.36 -17.61 23.90
N HIS A 279 4.35 -18.06 22.65
CA HIS A 279 3.63 -19.28 22.27
C HIS A 279 4.25 -20.52 22.90
N ALA A 280 5.59 -20.69 22.81
CA ALA A 280 6.29 -21.84 23.37
C ALA A 280 6.10 -22.00 24.89
N ILE A 281 5.96 -20.89 25.64
CA ILE A 281 5.70 -20.91 27.09
C ILE A 281 4.20 -20.94 27.44
N GLY A 282 3.32 -20.94 26.45
CA GLY A 282 1.86 -21.07 26.62
C GLY A 282 1.15 -19.79 27.07
N VAL A 283 1.72 -18.61 26.78
CA VAL A 283 1.04 -17.31 26.98
C VAL A 283 0.12 -16.99 25.82
N LEU A 284 0.52 -17.35 24.59
CA LEU A 284 -0.23 -17.08 23.36
C LEU A 284 -0.62 -18.38 22.66
N SER A 285 -1.82 -18.41 22.08
CA SER A 285 -2.35 -19.62 21.44
C SER A 285 -1.68 -19.99 20.10
N LYS A 286 -1.08 -19.04 19.37
CA LYS A 286 -0.48 -19.26 18.03
C LYS A 286 0.96 -18.77 17.87
N GLY A 287 1.32 -17.60 18.42
CA GLY A 287 2.67 -17.01 18.31
C GLY A 287 2.98 -16.26 17.01
N GLN A 288 1.94 -15.89 16.25
CA GLN A 288 2.08 -15.06 15.04
C GLN A 288 2.43 -13.60 15.39
N LEU A 289 3.11 -12.91 14.48
CA LEU A 289 3.38 -11.48 14.56
C LEU A 289 2.60 -10.76 13.45
N VAL A 290 1.72 -9.83 13.82
CA VAL A 290 1.06 -8.91 12.88
C VAL A 290 1.71 -7.55 13.03
N GLU A 291 2.38 -7.08 11.99
CA GLU A 291 3.09 -5.80 11.95
C GLU A 291 2.26 -4.78 11.17
N VAL A 292 2.06 -3.60 11.76
CA VAL A 292 1.32 -2.47 11.17
C VAL A 292 1.98 -1.15 11.54
N ASP A 293 1.67 -0.12 10.77
CA ASP A 293 1.98 1.28 11.08
C ASP A 293 0.66 2.06 11.26
N ARG A 294 0.75 3.40 11.29
CA ARG A 294 -0.43 4.29 11.31
C ARG A 294 -1.40 4.00 10.16
N SER A 295 -0.90 3.78 8.95
CA SER A 295 -1.74 3.51 7.78
C SER A 295 -2.49 2.19 7.88
N GLY A 296 -1.96 1.22 8.64
CA GLY A 296 -2.61 -0.04 8.95
C GLY A 296 -3.78 0.08 9.93
N LEU A 297 -3.79 1.11 10.79
CA LEU A 297 -4.79 1.29 11.85
C LEU A 297 -5.79 2.39 11.56
N VAL A 298 -5.35 3.49 10.94
CA VAL A 298 -6.15 4.69 10.70
C VAL A 298 -6.77 4.63 9.30
N ALA A 299 -8.06 4.94 9.21
CA ALA A 299 -8.79 5.05 7.94
C ALA A 299 -8.83 6.50 7.46
N GLY A 300 -9.05 6.71 6.15
CA GLY A 300 -9.16 8.06 5.57
C GLY A 300 -10.49 8.77 5.83
N PHE A 301 -11.47 8.06 6.41
CA PHE A 301 -12.84 8.51 6.59
C PHE A 301 -13.31 8.36 8.05
N VAL A 302 -14.16 9.28 8.49
CA VAL A 302 -14.75 9.34 9.83
C VAL A 302 -15.47 8.02 10.15
N GLY A 303 -15.21 7.44 11.34
CA GLY A 303 -15.94 6.27 11.87
C GLY A 303 -15.51 4.92 11.30
N GLN A 304 -14.53 4.87 10.40
CA GLN A 304 -13.96 3.61 9.89
C GLN A 304 -12.68 3.20 10.64
N THR A 305 -12.07 4.10 11.39
CA THR A 305 -10.80 3.85 12.06
C THR A 305 -10.93 2.82 13.18
N ALA A 306 -11.99 2.88 13.99
CA ALA A 306 -12.25 1.85 14.99
C ALA A 306 -12.45 0.46 14.35
N ILE A 307 -13.15 0.38 13.21
CA ILE A 307 -13.39 -0.90 12.50
C ILE A 307 -12.06 -1.48 12.02
N LYS A 308 -11.27 -0.66 11.31
CA LYS A 308 -9.97 -1.07 10.77
C LYS A 308 -8.99 -1.51 11.87
N THR A 309 -8.93 -0.75 12.96
CA THR A 309 -8.12 -1.11 14.14
C THR A 309 -8.57 -2.44 14.74
N ASN A 310 -9.88 -2.65 14.88
CA ASN A 310 -10.42 -3.91 15.39
C ASN A 310 -10.11 -5.09 14.47
N GLU A 311 -10.19 -4.93 13.14
CA GLU A 311 -9.83 -6.00 12.19
C GLU A 311 -8.38 -6.43 12.33
N VAL A 312 -7.47 -5.47 12.51
CA VAL A 312 -6.05 -5.74 12.76
C VAL A 312 -5.87 -6.48 14.10
N ILE A 313 -6.57 -6.05 15.15
CA ILE A 313 -6.56 -6.73 16.45
C ILE A 313 -7.04 -8.18 16.31
N GLN A 314 -8.15 -8.41 15.59
CA GLN A 314 -8.67 -9.76 15.35
C GLN A 314 -7.67 -10.64 14.60
N LYS A 315 -6.97 -10.09 13.60
CA LYS A 315 -5.88 -10.81 12.90
C LYS A 315 -4.73 -11.17 13.84
N ALA A 316 -4.45 -10.32 14.84
CA ALA A 316 -3.35 -10.52 15.79
C ALA A 316 -3.70 -11.44 16.97
N LEU A 317 -4.96 -11.83 17.17
CA LEU A 317 -5.36 -12.72 18.28
C LEU A 317 -4.62 -14.07 18.22
N GLY A 318 -4.19 -14.54 19.38
CA GLY A 318 -3.27 -15.66 19.53
C GLY A 318 -1.82 -15.30 19.31
N GLY A 319 -1.50 -14.02 19.12
CA GLY A 319 -0.21 -13.53 18.68
C GLY A 319 0.16 -12.17 19.27
N VAL A 320 1.11 -11.53 18.59
CA VAL A 320 1.61 -10.19 18.89
C VAL A 320 1.15 -9.22 17.81
N LEU A 321 0.55 -8.09 18.21
CA LEU A 321 0.33 -6.93 17.36
C LEU A 321 1.49 -5.96 17.56
N PHE A 322 2.32 -5.77 16.54
CA PHE A 322 3.43 -4.82 16.54
C PHE A 322 3.05 -3.57 15.75
N ILE A 323 3.10 -2.42 16.42
CA ILE A 323 2.77 -1.12 15.84
C ILE A 323 4.05 -0.30 15.74
N ASP A 324 4.57 -0.14 14.53
CA ASP A 324 5.75 0.69 14.29
C ASP A 324 5.37 2.18 14.21
N GLU A 325 6.31 3.02 14.63
CA GLU A 325 6.15 4.48 14.78
C GLU A 325 4.82 4.88 15.45
N ALA A 326 4.46 4.20 16.54
CA ALA A 326 3.15 4.32 17.18
C ALA A 326 2.81 5.75 17.65
N TYR A 327 3.82 6.58 17.92
CA TYR A 327 3.66 8.00 18.23
C TYR A 327 2.92 8.77 17.14
N ALA A 328 3.00 8.32 15.88
CA ALA A 328 2.27 8.91 14.77
C ALA A 328 0.75 8.88 14.99
N LEU A 329 0.21 7.96 15.81
CA LEU A 329 -1.22 7.90 16.15
C LEU A 329 -1.67 9.05 17.06
N ALA A 330 -0.76 9.67 17.81
CA ALA A 330 -1.09 10.71 18.79
C ALA A 330 -0.87 12.14 18.27
N ASN A 331 -0.51 12.34 17.00
CA ASN A 331 -0.31 13.67 16.42
C ASN A 331 -1.58 14.54 16.60
N GLN A 332 -1.40 15.71 17.21
CA GLN A 332 -2.50 16.61 17.62
C GLN A 332 -2.76 17.75 16.63
N ASP A 333 -1.98 17.84 15.55
CA ASP A 333 -1.92 19.05 14.70
C ASP A 333 -3.03 19.15 13.65
N SER A 334 -3.96 18.19 13.61
CA SER A 334 -5.09 18.24 12.67
C SER A 334 -6.43 17.96 13.35
N PRO A 335 -7.40 18.88 13.27
CA PRO A 335 -8.77 18.68 13.77
C PRO A 335 -9.52 17.48 13.18
N ASN A 336 -9.03 16.94 12.07
CA ASN A 336 -9.56 15.76 11.36
C ASN A 336 -8.66 14.51 11.53
N ASP A 337 -7.79 14.46 12.54
CA ASP A 337 -6.93 13.29 12.79
C ASP A 337 -7.69 12.18 13.53
N PHE A 338 -7.94 11.05 12.84
CA PHE A 338 -8.61 9.88 13.39
C PHE A 338 -7.70 8.96 14.23
N GLY A 339 -6.45 9.33 14.47
CA GLY A 339 -5.49 8.57 15.28
C GLY A 339 -5.95 8.35 16.73
N LYS A 340 -6.68 9.30 17.32
CA LYS A 340 -7.29 9.14 18.65
C LYS A 340 -8.31 7.99 18.69
N GLU A 341 -9.12 7.85 17.66
CA GLU A 341 -10.10 6.77 17.54
C GLU A 341 -9.40 5.39 17.47
N ALA A 342 -8.25 5.31 16.79
CA ALA A 342 -7.44 4.11 16.75
C ALA A 342 -6.86 3.77 18.14
N ILE A 343 -6.37 4.77 18.89
CA ILE A 343 -5.86 4.56 20.24
C ILE A 343 -6.97 4.05 21.17
N GLU A 344 -8.18 4.62 21.09
CA GLU A 344 -9.31 4.18 21.91
C GLU A 344 -9.72 2.73 21.60
N ALA A 345 -9.82 2.38 20.31
CA ALA A 345 -10.11 1.01 19.88
C ALA A 345 -9.01 0.03 20.32
N LEU A 346 -7.74 0.44 20.23
CA LEU A 346 -6.60 -0.35 20.68
C LEU A 346 -6.65 -0.61 22.19
N LEU A 347 -6.86 0.43 23.01
CA LEU A 347 -6.95 0.32 24.47
C LEU A 347 -8.08 -0.61 24.91
N LYS A 348 -9.21 -0.58 24.20
CA LYS A 348 -10.34 -1.49 24.41
C LYS A 348 -9.95 -2.93 24.06
N GLY A 349 -9.40 -3.16 22.87
CA GLY A 349 -8.97 -4.50 22.45
C GLY A 349 -7.90 -5.11 23.35
N MET A 350 -6.99 -4.30 23.88
CA MET A 350 -5.99 -4.71 24.87
C MET A 350 -6.62 -5.22 26.17
N GLU A 351 -7.77 -4.68 26.59
CA GLU A 351 -8.48 -5.18 27.78
C GLU A 351 -9.30 -6.43 27.46
N ASP A 352 -10.10 -6.35 26.40
CA ASP A 352 -11.06 -7.40 26.01
C ASP A 352 -10.33 -8.71 25.66
N HIS A 353 -9.11 -8.61 25.11
CA HIS A 353 -8.31 -9.74 24.64
C HIS A 353 -7.00 -9.96 25.40
N ARG A 354 -6.86 -9.42 26.62
CA ARG A 354 -5.62 -9.47 27.43
C ARG A 354 -5.03 -10.86 27.70
N ALA A 355 -5.83 -11.91 27.53
CA ALA A 355 -5.43 -13.30 27.77
C ALA A 355 -4.72 -13.93 26.56
N ASP A 356 -4.92 -13.40 25.35
CA ASP A 356 -4.43 -14.02 24.09
C ASP A 356 -3.98 -12.98 23.05
N LEU A 357 -3.69 -11.76 23.48
CA LEU A 357 -3.17 -10.68 22.64
C LEU A 357 -2.06 -9.93 23.38
N ILE A 358 -0.93 -9.74 22.72
CA ILE A 358 0.14 -8.85 23.20
C ILE A 358 0.36 -7.74 22.18
N VAL A 359 0.16 -6.49 22.58
CA VAL A 359 0.54 -5.33 21.78
C VAL A 359 1.96 -4.88 22.12
N ILE A 360 2.77 -4.64 21.10
CA ILE A 360 4.08 -4.01 21.19
C ILE A 360 4.02 -2.72 20.36
N VAL A 361 4.28 -1.58 21.00
CA VAL A 361 4.41 -0.29 20.30
C VAL A 361 5.88 0.08 20.18
N ALA A 362 6.31 0.54 19.00
CA ALA A 362 7.70 0.84 18.72
C ALA A 362 7.90 2.27 18.17
N GLY A 363 9.08 2.83 18.41
CA GLY A 363 9.48 4.12 17.85
C GLY A 363 10.72 4.72 18.50
N TYR A 364 11.02 5.97 18.16
CA TYR A 364 12.10 6.74 18.77
C TYR A 364 11.83 7.02 20.25
N THR A 365 12.87 6.98 21.07
CA THR A 365 12.78 7.05 22.54
C THR A 365 12.00 8.27 23.04
N GLU A 366 12.30 9.46 22.52
CA GLU A 366 11.64 10.70 22.94
C GLU A 366 10.18 10.77 22.50
N LEU A 367 9.90 10.45 21.23
CA LEU A 367 8.56 10.47 20.67
C LEU A 367 7.65 9.43 21.33
N MET A 368 8.18 8.25 21.65
CA MET A 368 7.45 7.23 22.40
C MET A 368 7.15 7.64 23.83
N SER A 369 8.06 8.35 24.49
CA SER A 369 7.81 8.90 25.83
C SER A 369 6.63 9.89 25.79
N ASN A 370 6.57 10.76 24.78
CA ASN A 370 5.45 11.67 24.59
C ASN A 370 4.14 10.93 24.26
N PHE A 371 4.20 9.91 23.41
CA PHE A 371 3.04 9.08 23.05
C PHE A 371 2.40 8.39 24.25
N ILE A 372 3.21 7.75 25.11
CA ILE A 372 2.68 7.04 26.29
C ILE A 372 2.05 8.01 27.29
N ASN A 373 2.65 9.19 27.48
CA ASN A 373 2.13 10.23 28.36
C ASN A 373 0.92 10.99 27.79
N ALA A 374 0.59 10.81 26.52
CA ALA A 374 -0.54 11.49 25.88
C ALA A 374 -1.91 11.00 26.38
N ASN A 375 -1.99 9.78 26.92
CA ASN A 375 -3.23 9.21 27.44
C ASN A 375 -2.95 8.30 28.65
N PRO A 376 -3.56 8.55 29.84
CA PRO A 376 -3.38 7.71 31.03
C PRO A 376 -3.69 6.22 30.80
N GLY A 377 -4.58 5.89 29.84
CA GLY A 377 -4.88 4.52 29.45
C GLY A 377 -3.68 3.80 28.80
N LEU A 378 -2.85 4.52 28.04
CA LEU A 378 -1.62 3.99 27.45
C LEU A 378 -0.60 3.71 28.56
N GLU A 379 -0.32 4.69 29.42
CA GLU A 379 0.61 4.55 30.55
C GLU A 379 0.24 3.36 31.45
N SER A 380 -1.05 3.18 31.75
CA SER A 380 -1.56 2.06 32.53
C SER A 380 -1.27 0.69 31.92
N ARG A 381 -1.37 0.56 30.58
CA ARG A 381 -1.23 -0.72 29.88
C ARG A 381 0.19 -0.97 29.39
N PHE A 382 0.97 0.07 29.12
CA PHE A 382 2.33 0.01 28.61
C PHE A 382 3.33 0.41 29.70
N ASN A 383 3.56 -0.51 30.65
CA ASN A 383 4.44 -0.27 31.80
C ASN A 383 5.77 -1.04 31.76
N LYS A 384 6.13 -1.59 30.59
CA LYS A 384 7.37 -2.33 30.34
C LYS A 384 8.06 -1.75 29.12
N TYR A 385 9.29 -1.29 29.31
CA TYR A 385 10.07 -0.55 28.33
C TYR A 385 11.33 -1.31 27.98
N PHE A 386 11.53 -1.59 26.70
CA PHE A 386 12.73 -2.23 26.17
C PHE A 386 13.50 -1.16 25.39
N TYR A 387 14.73 -0.90 25.82
CA TYR A 387 15.61 0.08 25.21
C TYR A 387 16.59 -0.64 24.28
N PHE A 388 16.48 -0.32 22.99
CA PHE A 388 17.33 -0.82 21.93
C PHE A 388 18.42 0.23 21.68
N GLU A 389 19.59 -0.03 22.26
CA GLU A 389 20.77 0.81 22.12
C GLU A 389 21.35 0.68 20.71
N ASP A 390 22.05 1.72 20.26
CA ASP A 390 22.76 1.71 18.99
C ASP A 390 23.86 0.65 19.00
N TYR A 391 24.08 0.03 17.85
CA TYR A 391 25.21 -0.88 17.65
C TYR A 391 26.52 -0.09 17.59
N ASN A 392 27.50 -0.52 18.36
CA ASN A 392 28.85 0.04 18.29
C ASN A 392 29.58 -0.40 17.00
N GLY A 393 30.71 0.23 16.68
CA GLY A 393 31.45 -0.05 15.44
C GLY A 393 31.84 -1.53 15.24
N ASP A 394 32.17 -2.25 16.31
CA ASP A 394 32.51 -3.67 16.22
C ASP A 394 31.26 -4.53 15.93
N GLU A 395 30.12 -4.17 16.52
CA GLU A 395 28.82 -4.81 16.27
C GLU A 395 28.30 -4.54 14.85
N LEU A 396 28.46 -3.32 14.33
CA LEU A 396 28.14 -2.97 12.95
C LEU A 396 28.97 -3.80 11.95
N MET A 397 30.26 -3.99 12.23
CA MET A 397 31.14 -4.86 11.43
C MET A 397 30.69 -6.33 11.48
N GLU A 398 30.26 -6.82 12.65
CA GLU A 398 29.72 -8.18 12.77
C GLU A 398 28.44 -8.35 11.93
N ILE A 399 27.54 -7.35 11.94
CA ILE A 399 26.35 -7.32 11.10
C ILE A 399 26.73 -7.35 9.62
N PHE A 400 27.71 -6.54 9.20
CA PHE A 400 28.20 -6.50 7.83
C PHE A 400 28.77 -7.86 7.39
N ARG A 401 29.60 -8.48 8.23
CA ARG A 401 30.17 -9.82 8.01
C ARG A 401 29.07 -10.86 7.85
N SER A 402 28.03 -10.80 8.70
CA SER A 402 26.87 -11.69 8.63
C SER A 402 26.11 -11.53 7.30
N MET A 403 25.91 -10.30 6.83
CA MET A 403 25.30 -10.02 5.52
C MET A 403 26.15 -10.59 4.37
N CYS A 404 27.47 -10.37 4.38
CA CYS A 404 28.37 -10.92 3.37
C CYS A 404 28.29 -12.45 3.34
N LYS A 405 28.44 -13.11 4.49
CA LYS A 405 28.39 -14.58 4.61
C LYS A 405 27.07 -15.15 4.13
N LYS A 406 25.94 -14.53 4.50
CA LYS A 406 24.59 -14.98 4.10
C LYS A 406 24.38 -14.90 2.59
N ASN A 407 24.99 -13.93 1.92
CA ASN A 407 24.87 -13.72 0.49
C ASN A 407 26.03 -14.33 -0.32
N GLY A 408 26.93 -15.09 0.33
CA GLY A 408 28.04 -15.78 -0.33
C GLY A 408 29.22 -14.88 -0.70
N TYR A 409 29.33 -13.68 -0.14
CA TYR A 409 30.46 -12.79 -0.32
C TYR A 409 31.56 -13.05 0.71
N THR A 410 32.81 -12.85 0.29
CA THR A 410 34.02 -12.96 1.09
C THR A 410 34.74 -11.62 1.15
N LEU A 411 35.37 -11.35 2.29
CA LEU A 411 36.22 -10.19 2.53
C LEU A 411 37.64 -10.69 2.79
N ASP A 412 38.64 -10.04 2.23
CA ASP A 412 40.04 -10.25 2.65
C ASP A 412 40.37 -9.42 3.91
N GLU A 413 41.53 -9.67 4.51
CA GLU A 413 41.94 -9.00 5.75
C GLU A 413 42.02 -7.47 5.62
N GLU A 414 42.43 -6.97 4.45
CA GLU A 414 42.54 -5.53 4.19
C GLU A 414 41.16 -4.87 4.12
N THR A 415 40.23 -5.49 3.40
CA THR A 415 38.85 -5.03 3.24
C THR A 415 38.07 -5.11 4.54
N GLU A 416 38.27 -6.18 5.31
CA GLU A 416 37.68 -6.33 6.64
C GLU A 416 38.17 -5.22 7.59
N LYS A 417 39.47 -4.91 7.57
CA LYS A 417 40.02 -3.81 8.37
C LYS A 417 39.48 -2.46 7.93
N PHE A 418 39.40 -2.19 6.63
CA PHE A 418 38.86 -0.95 6.09
C PHE A 418 37.38 -0.76 6.48
N ALA A 419 36.57 -1.81 6.35
CA ALA A 419 35.16 -1.78 6.77
C ALA A 419 35.02 -1.53 8.28
N ALA A 420 35.83 -2.20 9.10
CA ALA A 420 35.79 -2.03 10.55
C ALA A 420 36.16 -0.60 11.00
N GLU A 421 37.15 0.03 10.36
CA GLU A 421 37.50 1.43 10.60
C GLU A 421 36.36 2.36 10.17
N GLY A 422 35.76 2.13 9.00
CA GLY A 422 34.62 2.90 8.52
C GLY A 422 33.40 2.81 9.45
N PHE A 423 33.07 1.63 9.98
CA PHE A 423 31.96 1.47 10.92
C PHE A 423 32.25 2.07 12.31
N LYS A 424 33.51 2.09 12.74
CA LYS A 424 33.90 2.82 13.96
C LYS A 424 33.71 4.32 13.79
N GLN A 425 34.17 4.87 12.68
CA GLN A 425 33.97 6.28 12.36
C GLN A 425 32.48 6.62 12.26
N LEU A 426 31.70 5.80 11.56
CA LEU A 426 30.24 5.97 11.46
C LEU A 426 29.56 6.01 12.83
N TYR A 427 29.97 5.15 13.75
CA TYR A 427 29.45 5.15 15.12
C TYR A 427 29.90 6.37 15.93
N GLU A 428 31.14 6.83 15.77
CA GLU A 428 31.68 8.01 16.45
C GLU A 428 31.03 9.31 15.98
N GLU A 429 30.71 9.41 14.69
CA GLU A 429 30.10 10.57 14.04
C GLU A 429 28.56 10.55 14.08
N ARG A 430 27.96 9.54 14.71
CA ARG A 430 26.51 9.33 14.71
C ARG A 430 25.74 10.52 15.26
N ASP A 431 24.61 10.81 14.63
CA ASP A 431 23.63 11.80 15.06
C ASP A 431 22.30 11.14 15.42
N GLU A 432 21.25 11.94 15.59
CA GLU A 432 19.90 11.46 15.89
C GLU A 432 19.28 10.62 14.74
N ASN A 433 19.83 10.70 13.53
CA ASN A 433 19.35 9.99 12.33
C ASN A 433 20.08 8.67 12.09
N PHE A 434 20.96 8.26 13.01
CA PHE A 434 21.77 7.06 12.85
C PHE A 434 20.91 5.78 12.64
N GLY A 435 21.11 5.13 11.49
CA GLY A 435 20.28 4.03 10.99
C GLY A 435 20.76 2.63 11.38
N ASN A 436 21.87 2.49 12.10
CA ASN A 436 22.37 1.21 12.61
C ASN A 436 22.50 0.14 11.50
N ALA A 437 21.86 -1.04 11.64
CA ALA A 437 21.91 -2.11 10.65
C ALA A 437 21.32 -1.70 9.28
N ARG A 438 20.52 -0.63 9.22
CA ARG A 438 20.04 -0.05 7.96
C ARG A 438 21.19 0.63 7.21
N ASP A 439 22.06 1.36 7.90
CA ASP A 439 23.24 1.98 7.29
C ASP A 439 24.23 0.91 6.84
N VAL A 440 24.44 -0.12 7.66
CA VAL A 440 25.25 -1.29 7.27
C VAL A 440 24.69 -1.97 6.02
N ARG A 441 23.36 -2.09 5.89
CA ARG A 441 22.73 -2.60 4.67
C ARG A 441 22.99 -1.70 3.48
N ASN A 442 22.87 -0.38 3.62
CA ASN A 442 23.15 0.57 2.54
C ASN A 442 24.62 0.47 2.09
N VAL A 443 25.56 0.32 3.02
CA VAL A 443 26.98 0.08 2.70
C VAL A 443 27.14 -1.23 1.93
N PHE A 444 26.51 -2.32 2.39
CA PHE A 444 26.54 -3.61 1.71
C PHE A 444 25.96 -3.55 0.29
N GLU A 445 24.80 -2.93 0.10
CA GLU A 445 24.15 -2.80 -1.22
C GLU A 445 25.03 -1.99 -2.19
N ARG A 446 25.64 -0.90 -1.73
CA ARG A 446 26.58 -0.11 -2.54
C ARG A 446 27.84 -0.91 -2.89
N ALA A 447 28.38 -1.66 -1.93
CA ALA A 447 29.53 -2.53 -2.17
C ALA A 447 29.23 -3.60 -3.23
N VAL A 448 28.06 -4.23 -3.15
CA VAL A 448 27.62 -5.23 -4.14
C VAL A 448 27.46 -4.60 -5.53
N ALA A 449 26.87 -3.42 -5.62
CA ALA A 449 26.73 -2.72 -6.91
C ALA A 449 28.09 -2.43 -7.56
N ARG A 450 29.03 -1.87 -6.79
CA ARG A 450 30.40 -1.58 -7.29
C ARG A 450 31.19 -2.84 -7.62
N GLN A 451 31.03 -3.90 -6.82
CA GLN A 451 31.62 -5.20 -7.10
C GLN A 451 31.09 -5.76 -8.43
N ALA A 452 29.79 -5.62 -8.69
CA ALA A 452 29.20 -6.05 -9.95
C ALA A 452 29.78 -5.28 -11.14
N ASP A 453 29.93 -3.96 -11.05
CA ASP A 453 30.56 -3.14 -12.09
C ASP A 453 32.01 -3.55 -12.34
N ARG A 454 32.79 -3.76 -11.28
CA ARG A 454 34.18 -4.23 -11.38
C ARG A 454 34.29 -5.60 -12.03
N VAL A 455 33.44 -6.56 -11.62
CA VAL A 455 33.49 -7.93 -12.15
C VAL A 455 32.96 -8.00 -13.58
N ALA A 456 31.98 -7.19 -13.96
CA ALA A 456 31.48 -7.10 -15.33
C ALA A 456 32.54 -6.62 -16.33
N ALA A 457 33.56 -5.89 -15.86
CA ALA A 457 34.69 -5.45 -16.68
C ALA A 457 35.74 -6.56 -16.92
N LEU A 458 35.63 -7.72 -16.26
CA LEU A 458 36.56 -8.86 -16.45
C LEU A 458 36.12 -9.73 -17.63
N GLU A 459 37.07 -10.16 -18.48
CA GLU A 459 36.76 -11.00 -19.65
C GLU A 459 36.27 -12.40 -19.27
N ASN A 460 36.79 -12.99 -18.19
CA ASN A 460 36.42 -14.33 -17.69
C ASN A 460 36.53 -14.38 -16.15
N PRO A 461 35.55 -13.86 -15.40
CA PRO A 461 35.61 -13.83 -13.95
C PRO A 461 35.54 -15.24 -13.35
N SER A 462 36.39 -15.51 -12.36
CA SER A 462 36.39 -16.75 -11.59
C SER A 462 35.28 -16.74 -10.51
N LYS A 463 35.07 -17.90 -9.87
CA LYS A 463 34.13 -18.00 -8.74
C LYS A 463 34.59 -17.12 -7.58
N GLU A 464 35.88 -17.08 -7.34
CA GLU A 464 36.51 -16.24 -6.32
C GLU A 464 36.26 -14.75 -6.61
N ASP A 465 36.37 -14.31 -7.87
CA ASP A 465 36.10 -12.92 -8.26
C ASP A 465 34.63 -12.53 -8.04
N LEU A 466 33.71 -13.45 -8.32
CA LEU A 466 32.26 -13.26 -8.11
C LEU A 466 31.89 -13.17 -6.62
N MET A 467 32.70 -13.77 -5.73
CA MET A 467 32.48 -13.77 -4.29
C MET A 467 33.22 -12.66 -3.55
N ALA A 468 34.33 -12.13 -4.10
CA ALA A 468 35.18 -11.19 -3.40
C ALA A 468 34.62 -9.75 -3.43
N ILE A 469 34.35 -9.18 -2.25
CA ILE A 469 34.23 -7.73 -2.05
C ILE A 469 35.62 -7.22 -1.62
N THR A 470 36.10 -6.16 -2.25
CA THR A 470 37.40 -5.57 -1.92
C THR A 470 37.28 -4.12 -1.46
N VAL A 471 38.38 -3.55 -0.97
CA VAL A 471 38.47 -2.13 -0.54
C VAL A 471 37.94 -1.16 -1.61
N SER A 472 38.14 -1.44 -2.91
CA SER A 472 37.65 -0.56 -3.98
C SER A 472 36.14 -0.41 -3.97
N ASP A 473 35.42 -1.44 -3.53
CA ASP A 473 33.95 -1.46 -3.56
C ASP A 473 33.36 -0.73 -2.35
N LEU A 474 34.14 -0.59 -1.28
CA LEU A 474 33.73 0.09 -0.05
C LEU A 474 34.01 1.59 -0.07
N LYS A 475 34.96 2.04 -0.89
CA LYS A 475 35.26 3.46 -1.04
C LYS A 475 34.11 4.18 -1.73
N GLU A 476 33.76 5.35 -1.21
CA GLU A 476 32.93 6.29 -1.94
C GLU A 476 33.81 6.93 -3.02
N ASP A 477 33.41 6.81 -4.29
CA ASP A 477 33.99 7.66 -5.33
C ASP A 477 33.60 9.10 -4.97
N ASP A 478 34.59 10.00 -4.91
CA ASP A 478 34.31 11.44 -4.87
C ASP A 478 33.36 11.75 -6.04
N GLU A 479 32.11 12.13 -5.76
CA GLU A 479 31.21 12.57 -6.82
C GLU A 479 31.90 13.70 -7.60
N PRO A 480 31.90 13.70 -8.94
CA PRO A 480 32.38 14.86 -9.67
C PRO A 480 31.46 16.04 -9.31
N GLU A 481 32.05 17.10 -8.73
CA GLU A 481 31.36 18.36 -8.44
C GLU A 481 30.43 18.73 -9.60
N GLU A 482 29.13 18.88 -9.30
CA GLU A 482 28.19 19.51 -10.23
C GLU A 482 28.79 20.85 -10.65
N THR A 483 29.24 20.93 -11.90
CA THR A 483 29.81 22.15 -12.45
C THR A 483 28.70 23.19 -12.50
N PRO A 484 28.85 24.38 -11.87
CA PRO A 484 27.82 25.41 -11.92
C PRO A 484 27.52 25.78 -13.38
N GLY A 485 26.25 25.70 -13.74
CA GLY A 485 25.76 25.78 -15.11
C GLY A 485 26.40 26.86 -15.96
N GLN A 486 26.93 26.45 -17.12
CA GLN A 486 27.23 27.36 -18.21
C GLN A 486 25.92 28.01 -18.66
N ALA A 487 25.80 29.30 -18.37
CA ALA A 487 24.76 30.17 -18.91
C ALA A 487 24.73 30.06 -20.44
N ILE A 488 23.63 29.55 -20.97
CA ILE A 488 23.33 29.57 -22.38
C ILE A 488 23.07 31.02 -22.75
N ALA A 489 24.04 31.66 -23.40
CA ALA A 489 23.88 33.00 -23.96
C ALA A 489 22.77 32.97 -25.01
N GLN A 490 21.73 33.77 -24.80
CA GLN A 490 20.73 34.09 -25.83
C GLN A 490 21.38 35.02 -26.85
N ASP A 491 21.75 34.47 -27.98
CA ASP A 491 22.20 35.22 -29.16
C ASP A 491 20.96 35.84 -29.83
N ALA A 492 20.78 37.14 -29.67
CA ALA A 492 19.74 37.91 -30.33
C ALA A 492 20.24 38.37 -31.71
N ALA A 493 19.79 37.69 -32.76
CA ALA A 493 19.95 38.17 -34.14
C ALA A 493 18.83 39.17 -34.50
N PRO A 494 19.14 40.35 -35.08
CA PRO A 494 18.13 41.30 -35.52
C PRO A 494 17.55 40.94 -36.90
N LEU A 495 16.24 41.12 -37.06
CA LEU A 495 15.51 41.01 -38.32
C LEU A 495 15.88 42.16 -39.28
N PRO A 496 16.01 41.91 -40.59
CA PRO A 496 16.22 42.96 -41.57
C PRO A 496 14.89 43.67 -41.93
N THR A 497 14.97 44.99 -42.02
CA THR A 497 13.95 45.85 -42.62
C THR A 497 14.04 45.76 -44.14
N GLU A 498 12.95 45.40 -44.80
CA GLU A 498 12.74 45.73 -46.20
C GLU A 498 11.42 46.47 -46.40
N ASP A 499 11.51 47.36 -47.37
CA ASP A 499 10.73 48.55 -47.67
C ASP A 499 9.65 48.23 -48.72
N GLY A 500 8.65 49.10 -48.82
CA GLY A 500 7.88 49.28 -50.05
C GLY A 500 6.38 48.99 -50.02
N GLY A 501 5.59 50.06 -50.19
CA GLY A 501 4.42 50.01 -51.10
C GLY A 501 3.11 50.57 -50.55
N ALA A 502 2.84 51.82 -50.93
CA ALA A 502 1.61 52.59 -50.73
C ALA A 502 0.32 51.99 -51.33
N GLU A 503 -0.84 52.33 -50.74
CA GLU A 503 -2.04 52.92 -51.37
C GLU A 503 -3.18 53.01 -50.32
N ASP A 504 -3.52 54.22 -49.83
CA ASP A 504 -4.61 55.11 -50.29
C ASP A 504 -6.04 54.67 -49.86
N ARG A 505 -6.64 55.47 -48.94
CA ARG A 505 -8.00 56.10 -48.99
C ARG A 505 -8.74 56.19 -47.66
N THR A 506 -8.72 57.43 -47.15
CA THR A 506 -9.75 58.23 -46.43
C THR A 506 -10.81 57.61 -45.50
N PRO A 507 -11.09 58.26 -44.36
CA PRO A 507 -12.28 58.03 -43.54
C PRO A 507 -13.47 58.87 -44.00
N THR A 508 -14.69 58.42 -43.74
CA THR A 508 -15.86 59.30 -43.67
C THR A 508 -16.60 59.01 -42.36
N GLN A 509 -16.89 60.11 -41.66
CA GLN A 509 -17.60 60.21 -40.40
C GLN A 509 -19.07 59.78 -40.53
N GLU A 510 -19.60 59.09 -39.51
CA GLU A 510 -20.66 59.60 -38.61
C GLU A 510 -20.69 58.76 -37.32
#